data_AF-A0A1V6FVU4-F1
#
_entry.id   AF-A0A1V6FVU4-F1
#
_cell.length_a   1.000
_cell.length_b   1.000
_cell.length_c   1.000
_cell.angle_alpha   90.00
_cell.angle_beta   90.00
_cell.angle_gamma   90.00
#
_symmetry.space_group_name_H-M   'P 1'
#
loop_
_entity.id
_entity.type
_entity.pdbx_description
1 polymer ?
#
loop_
_entity_poly.entity_id
_entity_poly.type
_entity_poly.pdbx_seq_one_letter_code
_entity_poly.pdbx_strand_id
1 'polypeptide(L)'
;MSIQILTTEKDTESLYQGDIIFIDEVIRKNLIAYNKTKAETCDFTIILTQSCDLVKRSELGNKCKAQLLHLGFLSSFDEHFADNLSKYCENGLFGGRISIIEQGKAQRLQNYLERLFNNNLSDLFFIPEDNGQGLSSHHVVDLRDQCLISFNYYDNLLMNKQCELEEIYRAKLGYMVSQLFSRIGTKDWDKDELNSMLTSMINEKSIILPKEKIKLVKDRESDLSSRYPDVEQLILAIKQVN
;
A
#
# COMPACT_ATOMS: atom_id res chain seq x y z
N MET A 1 12.56 27.35 4.40
CA MET A 1 11.18 27.51 4.90
C MET A 1 10.69 26.10 5.11
N SER A 2 10.43 25.69 6.35
CA SER A 2 9.93 24.34 6.67
C SER A 2 8.57 24.16 6.00
N ILE A 3 8.35 23.06 5.31
CA ILE A 3 7.04 22.76 4.74
C ILE A 3 6.10 22.44 5.91
N GLN A 4 5.07 23.26 6.08
CA GLN A 4 4.07 23.04 7.11
C GLN A 4 2.98 22.12 6.56
N ILE A 5 2.96 20.87 7.05
CA ILE A 5 1.98 19.85 6.67
C ILE A 5 0.84 19.78 7.70
N LEU A 6 1.12 20.16 8.95
CA LEU A 6 0.16 20.14 10.05
C LEU A 6 -0.30 21.56 10.39
N THR A 7 -1.57 21.67 10.77
CA THR A 7 -2.12 22.94 11.25
C THR A 7 -1.44 23.37 12.54
N THR A 8 -1.38 24.67 12.83
CA THR A 8 -0.94 25.15 14.16
C THR A 8 -2.01 24.95 15.22
N GLU A 9 -3.28 25.08 14.84
CA GLU A 9 -4.45 24.88 15.71
C GLU A 9 -5.32 23.76 15.14
N LYS A 10 -5.81 22.88 15.99
CA LYS A 10 -6.66 21.75 15.62
C LYS A 10 -8.10 22.00 16.04
N ASP A 11 -9.05 21.51 15.23
CA ASP A 11 -10.46 21.49 15.63
C ASP A 11 -10.67 20.44 16.72
N THR A 12 -11.31 20.86 17.81
CA THR A 12 -11.59 20.02 18.99
C THR A 12 -13.05 19.57 19.09
N GLU A 13 -13.90 20.01 18.16
CA GLU A 13 -15.33 19.70 18.11
C GLU A 13 -15.66 18.64 17.05
N SER A 14 -14.83 18.56 16.00
CA SER A 14 -15.05 17.67 14.86
C SER A 14 -13.79 16.91 14.42
N LEU A 15 -14.01 15.70 13.93
CA LEU A 15 -13.02 14.92 13.19
C LEU A 15 -13.06 15.27 11.70
N TYR A 16 -11.88 15.33 11.09
CA TYR A 16 -11.67 15.50 9.67
C TYR A 16 -10.79 14.40 9.09
N GLN A 17 -10.88 14.24 7.77
CA GLN A 17 -9.89 13.44 7.04
C GLN A 17 -8.50 14.03 7.28
N GLY A 18 -7.52 13.17 7.54
CA GLY A 18 -6.16 13.59 7.85
C GLY A 18 -5.89 13.85 9.32
N ASP A 19 -6.89 13.81 10.20
CA ASP A 19 -6.64 13.92 11.63
C ASP A 19 -5.76 12.77 12.12
N ILE A 20 -4.73 13.11 12.88
CA ILE A 20 -3.79 12.15 13.47
C ILE A 20 -4.24 11.87 14.89
N ILE A 21 -4.52 10.61 15.18
CA ILE A 21 -5.09 10.15 16.43
C ILE A 21 -4.06 9.31 17.18
N PHE A 22 -3.81 9.65 18.44
CA PHE A 22 -3.03 8.82 19.35
C PHE A 22 -3.81 7.55 19.71
N ILE A 23 -3.14 6.40 19.69
CA ILE A 23 -3.75 5.10 19.96
C ILE A 23 -3.66 4.82 21.47
N ASP A 24 -4.65 5.31 22.22
CA ASP A 24 -4.84 4.94 23.62
C ASP A 24 -5.29 3.48 23.79
N GLU A 25 -5.43 3.00 25.02
CA GLU A 25 -5.82 1.62 25.30
C GLU A 25 -7.20 1.25 24.73
N VAL A 26 -8.15 2.19 24.72
CA VAL A 26 -9.53 1.96 24.24
C VAL A 26 -9.51 1.77 22.72
N ILE A 27 -8.84 2.66 22.01
CA ILE A 27 -8.66 2.57 20.56
C ILE A 27 -7.88 1.30 20.23
N ARG A 28 -6.75 1.06 20.92
CA ARG A 28 -5.87 -0.10 20.69
C ARG A 28 -6.62 -1.42 20.75
N LYS A 29 -7.45 -1.61 21.78
CA LYS A 29 -8.25 -2.82 21.95
C LYS A 29 -9.17 -3.10 20.75
N ASN A 30 -9.71 -2.07 20.13
CA ASN A 30 -10.55 -2.21 18.94
C ASN A 30 -9.73 -2.51 17.68
N LEU A 31 -8.53 -1.93 17.58
CA LEU A 31 -7.66 -2.10 16.41
C LEU A 31 -6.95 -3.46 16.37
N ILE A 32 -6.69 -4.07 17.54
CA ILE A 32 -6.05 -5.40 17.64
C ILE A 32 -6.81 -6.48 16.86
N ALA A 33 -8.14 -6.39 16.79
CA ALA A 33 -8.96 -7.34 16.05
C ALA A 33 -8.71 -7.31 14.52
N TYR A 34 -8.19 -6.20 14.00
CA TYR A 34 -7.89 -6.02 12.58
C TYR A 34 -6.43 -6.34 12.25
N ASN A 35 -5.50 -5.73 13.00
CA ASN A 35 -4.08 -5.93 12.78
C ASN A 35 -3.34 -5.81 14.11
N LYS A 36 -3.24 -6.94 14.82
CA LYS A 36 -2.60 -7.02 16.14
C LYS A 36 -1.20 -6.42 16.15
N THR A 37 -0.35 -6.81 15.20
CA THR A 37 1.05 -6.34 15.15
C THR A 37 1.11 -4.83 15.05
N LYS A 38 0.41 -4.22 14.08
CA LYS A 38 0.42 -2.75 13.94
C LYS A 38 -0.24 -2.04 15.11
N ALA A 39 -1.34 -2.58 15.62
CA ALA A 39 -1.99 -2.02 16.80
C ALA A 39 -1.11 -2.11 18.05
N GLU A 40 -0.12 -3.00 18.11
CA GLU A 40 0.83 -3.09 19.23
C GLU A 40 2.08 -2.23 19.01
N THR A 41 2.51 -1.99 17.77
CA THR A 41 3.75 -1.26 17.46
C THR A 41 3.55 0.21 17.11
N CYS A 42 2.39 0.60 16.60
CA CYS A 42 2.12 1.98 16.23
C CYS A 42 1.53 2.76 17.42
N ASP A 43 1.92 4.02 17.50
CA ASP A 43 1.38 4.98 18.48
C ASP A 43 0.29 5.86 17.89
N PHE A 44 0.25 6.00 16.56
CA PHE A 44 -0.67 6.89 15.88
C PHE A 44 -1.40 6.21 14.72
N THR A 45 -2.61 6.71 14.46
CA THR A 45 -3.36 6.45 13.23
C THR A 45 -3.75 7.76 12.58
N ILE A 46 -4.12 7.72 11.30
CA ILE A 46 -4.67 8.84 10.56
C ILE A 46 -6.08 8.52 10.08
N ILE A 47 -7.00 9.48 10.19
CA ILE A 47 -8.36 9.34 9.67
C ILE A 47 -8.34 9.39 8.13
N LEU A 48 -8.82 8.32 7.49
CA LEU A 48 -8.93 8.24 6.01
C LEU A 48 -10.35 8.50 5.52
N THR A 49 -11.34 8.47 6.41
CA THR A 49 -12.75 8.77 6.09
C THR A 49 -12.90 10.22 5.62
N GLN A 50 -13.72 10.46 4.61
CA GLN A 50 -13.95 11.81 4.08
C GLN A 50 -14.57 12.74 5.12
N SER A 51 -14.08 13.98 5.21
CA SER A 51 -14.55 14.99 6.18
C SER A 51 -16.06 15.23 6.12
N CYS A 52 -16.66 15.25 4.92
CA CYS A 52 -18.10 15.50 4.75
C CYS A 52 -18.99 14.43 5.39
N ASP A 53 -18.46 13.22 5.60
CA ASP A 53 -19.13 12.12 6.27
C ASP A 53 -18.85 12.09 7.79
N LEU A 54 -17.86 12.87 8.27
CA LEU A 54 -17.43 12.93 9.68
C LEU A 54 -18.04 14.10 10.47
N VAL A 55 -18.49 15.17 9.80
CA VAL A 55 -19.13 16.31 10.46
C VAL A 55 -20.44 15.88 11.11
N LYS A 56 -20.62 16.22 12.40
CA LYS A 56 -21.86 15.99 13.14
C LYS A 56 -22.95 16.94 12.64
N ARG A 57 -24.15 16.42 12.36
CA ARG A 57 -25.27 17.24 11.87
C ARG A 57 -26.48 17.15 12.79
N SER A 58 -27.12 18.29 13.06
CA SER A 58 -28.33 18.37 13.89
C SER A 58 -29.48 17.55 13.32
N GLU A 59 -29.64 17.53 11.99
CA GLU A 59 -30.62 16.72 11.26
C GLU A 59 -30.43 15.20 11.43
N LEU A 60 -29.23 14.76 11.81
CA LEU A 60 -28.89 13.37 12.13
C LEU A 60 -28.86 13.11 13.65
N GLY A 61 -29.38 14.03 14.46
CA GLY A 61 -29.33 13.94 15.92
C GLY A 61 -27.91 14.08 16.47
N ASN A 62 -27.12 15.01 15.93
CA ASN A 62 -25.70 15.23 16.25
C ASN A 62 -24.79 14.02 15.97
N LYS A 63 -25.17 13.17 15.01
CA LYS A 63 -24.34 12.09 14.49
C LYS A 63 -23.69 12.51 13.17
N CYS A 64 -22.58 11.85 12.81
CA CYS A 64 -22.05 11.93 11.46
C CYS A 64 -22.68 10.86 10.57
N LYS A 65 -22.43 10.93 9.26
CA LYS A 65 -23.01 10.00 8.27
C LYS A 65 -22.27 8.66 8.24
N ALA A 66 -20.96 8.67 8.49
CA ALA A 66 -20.15 7.47 8.53
C ALA A 66 -20.53 6.57 9.72
N GLN A 67 -20.91 5.32 9.45
CA GLN A 67 -21.11 4.31 10.50
C GLN A 67 -19.81 3.62 10.91
N LEU A 68 -18.87 3.55 9.97
CA LEU A 68 -17.53 3.00 10.13
C LEU A 68 -16.53 4.05 9.66
N LEU A 69 -15.49 4.27 10.45
CA LEU A 69 -14.42 5.20 10.17
C LEU A 69 -13.20 4.39 9.73
N HIS A 70 -12.70 4.70 8.54
CA HIS A 70 -11.45 4.21 8.00
C HIS A 70 -10.27 4.92 8.65
N LEU A 71 -9.31 4.13 9.14
CA LEU A 71 -8.06 4.57 9.75
C LEU A 71 -6.88 3.91 9.04
N GLY A 72 -5.78 4.64 8.90
CA GLY A 72 -4.48 4.09 8.50
C GLY A 72 -3.50 4.14 9.66
N PHE A 73 -2.72 3.09 9.86
CA PHE A 73 -1.65 3.10 10.86
C PHE A 73 -0.47 3.95 10.38
N LEU A 74 0.05 4.78 11.27
CA LEU A 74 1.28 5.53 11.02
C LEU A 74 2.48 4.73 11.52
N SER A 75 3.28 4.26 10.57
CA SER A 75 4.53 3.55 10.83
C SER A 75 5.70 4.53 10.82
N SER A 76 6.77 4.19 11.53
CA SER A 76 8.01 4.96 11.51
C SER A 76 8.58 5.02 10.09
N PHE A 77 8.93 6.23 9.64
CA PHE A 77 9.63 6.39 8.37
C PHE A 77 11.01 5.73 8.40
N ASP A 78 11.71 5.71 9.54
CA ASP A 78 13.07 5.15 9.63
C ASP A 78 13.08 3.65 9.35
N GLU A 79 12.08 2.92 9.83
CA GLU A 79 11.88 1.50 9.53
C GLU A 79 11.61 1.30 8.05
N HIS A 80 10.67 2.08 7.49
CA HIS A 80 10.35 2.04 6.06
C HIS A 80 11.56 2.41 5.19
N PHE A 81 12.38 3.34 5.63
CA PHE A 81 13.60 3.76 4.94
C PHE A 81 14.66 2.67 5.00
N ALA A 82 14.91 2.07 6.16
CA ALA A 82 15.86 0.97 6.32
C ALA A 82 15.48 -0.24 5.43
N ASP A 83 14.20 -0.61 5.42
CA ASP A 83 13.67 -1.69 4.59
C ASP A 83 13.78 -1.40 3.11
N ASN A 84 13.58 -0.15 2.68
CA ASN A 84 13.77 0.22 1.29
C ASN A 84 15.24 0.30 0.92
N LEU A 85 16.09 0.92 1.75
CA LEU A 85 17.52 1.06 1.54
C LEU A 85 18.19 -0.30 1.33
N SER A 86 17.84 -1.29 2.15
CA SER A 86 18.40 -2.66 2.08
C SER A 86 18.18 -3.33 0.71
N LYS A 87 17.10 -2.99 -0.01
CA LYS A 87 16.82 -3.48 -1.37
C LYS A 87 17.78 -2.92 -2.43
N TYR A 88 18.37 -1.76 -2.17
CA TYR A 88 19.31 -1.10 -3.09
C TYR A 88 20.76 -1.37 -2.73
N CYS A 89 21.04 -1.77 -1.50
CA CYS A 89 22.39 -2.02 -1.03
C CYS A 89 22.99 -3.33 -1.56
N GLU A 90 24.31 -3.35 -1.67
CA GLU A 90 25.08 -4.55 -1.96
C GLU A 90 25.21 -5.41 -0.69
N ASN A 91 24.88 -6.70 -0.82
CA ASN A 91 24.88 -7.63 0.30
C ASN A 91 26.28 -8.21 0.58
N GLY A 92 26.60 -8.43 1.85
CA GLY A 92 27.80 -9.18 2.26
C GLY A 92 29.10 -8.37 2.29
N LEU A 93 29.06 -7.06 2.04
CA LEU A 93 30.24 -6.20 2.11
C LEU A 93 30.46 -5.67 3.53
N PHE A 94 31.74 -5.54 3.93
CA PHE A 94 32.18 -5.04 5.24
C PHE A 94 31.48 -5.66 6.47
N GLY A 95 31.04 -6.92 6.36
CA GLY A 95 30.32 -7.61 7.43
C GLY A 95 29.02 -6.90 7.86
N GLY A 96 28.38 -6.15 6.95
CA GLY A 96 27.11 -5.45 7.21
C GLY A 96 27.22 -4.16 8.02
N ARG A 97 28.43 -3.70 8.34
CA ARG A 97 28.64 -2.46 9.12
C ARG A 97 28.43 -1.18 8.31
N ILE A 98 28.58 -1.27 7.00
CA ILE A 98 28.45 -0.14 6.07
C ILE A 98 27.59 -0.60 4.90
N SER A 99 26.52 0.15 4.66
CA SER A 99 25.67 0.00 3.48
C SER A 99 26.38 0.61 2.27
N ILE A 100 26.70 -0.22 1.28
CA ILE A 100 27.22 0.26 -0.02
C ILE A 100 26.09 0.24 -1.02
N ILE A 101 25.95 1.33 -1.76
CA ILE A 101 24.96 1.48 -2.83
C ILE A 101 25.67 1.90 -4.12
N GLU A 102 25.32 1.24 -5.22
CA GLU A 102 25.76 1.64 -6.56
C GLU A 102 25.11 2.98 -6.95
N GLN A 103 25.83 3.83 -7.69
CA GLN A 103 25.40 5.21 -7.96
C GLN A 103 24.04 5.30 -8.66
N GLY A 104 23.77 4.47 -9.66
CA GLY A 104 22.48 4.37 -10.34
C GLY A 104 21.34 3.92 -9.41
N LYS A 105 21.60 2.94 -8.53
CA LYS A 105 20.67 2.53 -7.46
C LYS A 105 20.39 3.65 -6.47
N ALA A 106 21.41 4.44 -6.09
CA ALA A 106 21.26 5.60 -5.21
C ALA A 106 20.35 6.66 -5.84
N GLN A 107 20.54 6.96 -7.13
CA GLN A 107 19.67 7.89 -7.85
C GLN A 107 18.20 7.41 -7.87
N ARG A 108 17.97 6.09 -8.04
CA ARG A 108 16.62 5.52 -8.00
C ARG A 108 15.98 5.66 -6.61
N LEU A 109 16.74 5.38 -5.55
CA LEU A 109 16.28 5.57 -4.18
C LEU A 109 15.96 7.05 -3.90
N GLN A 110 16.82 7.97 -4.34
CA GLN A 110 16.58 9.41 -4.22
C GLN A 110 15.29 9.83 -4.92
N ASN A 111 15.08 9.41 -6.18
CA ASN A 111 13.85 9.74 -6.92
C ASN A 111 12.60 9.15 -6.23
N TYR A 112 12.72 7.96 -5.63
CA TYR A 112 11.63 7.36 -4.85
C TYR A 112 11.32 8.21 -3.60
N LEU A 113 12.33 8.58 -2.82
CA LEU A 113 12.18 9.39 -1.61
C LEU A 113 11.62 10.78 -1.92
N GLU A 114 12.09 11.42 -3.01
CA GLU A 114 11.55 12.70 -3.46
C GLU A 114 10.06 12.59 -3.76
N ARG A 115 9.63 11.53 -4.45
CA ARG A 115 8.21 11.29 -4.69
C ARG A 115 7.43 11.02 -3.40
N LEU A 116 8.00 10.25 -2.47
CA LEU A 116 7.38 9.96 -1.18
C LEU A 116 7.20 11.22 -0.34
N PHE A 117 8.25 12.01 -0.13
CA PHE A 117 8.21 13.24 0.67
C PHE A 117 7.29 14.30 0.09
N ASN A 118 7.16 14.34 -1.24
CA ASN A 118 6.19 15.19 -1.91
C ASN A 118 4.78 14.57 -1.96
N ASN A 119 4.52 13.40 -1.36
CA ASN A 119 3.22 12.71 -1.40
C ASN A 119 2.73 12.38 -2.82
N ASN A 120 3.65 12.04 -3.73
CA ASN A 120 3.38 11.72 -5.14
C ASN A 120 3.42 10.20 -5.42
N LEU A 121 3.41 9.36 -4.39
CA LEU A 121 3.21 7.91 -4.49
C LEU A 121 1.74 7.60 -4.21
N SER A 122 1.07 6.85 -5.08
CA SER A 122 -0.39 6.64 -5.00
C SER A 122 -0.87 5.90 -3.74
N ASP A 123 0.02 5.14 -3.12
CA ASP A 123 -0.26 4.18 -2.05
C ASP A 123 0.38 4.56 -0.70
N LEU A 124 1.26 5.56 -0.67
CA LEU A 124 2.00 5.96 0.52
C LEU A 124 1.84 7.46 0.76
N PHE A 125 1.56 7.82 2.01
CA PHE A 125 1.49 9.21 2.44
C PHE A 125 2.50 9.46 3.56
N PHE A 126 3.41 10.38 3.33
CA PHE A 126 4.45 10.84 4.25
C PHE A 126 3.96 12.00 5.10
N ILE A 127 4.30 11.94 6.39
CA ILE A 127 4.01 12.97 7.39
C ILE A 127 5.34 13.32 8.09
N PRO A 128 5.78 14.58 8.03
CA PRO A 128 7.03 14.99 8.67
C PRO A 128 6.87 14.98 10.20
N GLU A 129 8.01 14.98 10.89
CA GLU A 129 8.02 15.17 12.33
C GLU A 129 7.58 16.59 12.65
N ASP A 130 6.91 16.76 13.77
CA ASP A 130 6.56 18.06 14.32
C ASP A 130 6.51 17.94 15.84
N ASN A 131 7.65 18.21 16.45
CA ASN A 131 7.80 18.19 17.91
C ASN A 131 6.85 19.18 18.60
N GLY A 132 6.45 20.26 17.91
CA GLY A 132 5.49 21.23 18.45
C GLY A 132 4.08 20.65 18.60
N GLN A 133 3.73 19.69 17.74
CA GLN A 133 2.42 19.02 17.74
C GLN A 133 2.47 17.59 18.31
N GLY A 134 3.61 17.14 18.83
CA GLY A 134 3.76 15.84 19.48
C GLY A 134 4.07 14.67 18.55
N LEU A 135 4.51 14.93 17.32
CA LEU A 135 5.09 13.91 16.43
C LEU A 135 6.62 13.98 16.51
N SER A 136 7.22 13.11 17.32
CA SER A 136 8.67 13.12 17.57
C SER A 136 9.52 12.51 16.45
N SER A 137 8.91 12.03 15.37
CA SER A 137 9.59 11.41 14.24
C SER A 137 8.76 11.51 12.96
N HIS A 138 9.41 11.25 11.83
CA HIS A 138 8.76 11.13 10.54
C HIS A 138 7.91 9.85 10.47
N HIS A 139 6.74 9.95 9.84
CA HIS A 139 5.81 8.84 9.71
C HIS A 139 5.41 8.61 8.25
N VAL A 140 5.01 7.38 7.97
CA VAL A 140 4.40 6.97 6.71
C VAL A 140 3.15 6.17 7.00
N VAL A 141 2.10 6.39 6.21
CA VAL A 141 0.93 5.51 6.15
C VAL A 141 0.88 4.81 4.79
N ASP A 142 0.69 3.49 4.82
CA ASP A 142 0.28 2.73 3.63
C ASP A 142 -1.24 2.80 3.51
N LEU A 143 -1.69 3.54 2.50
CA LEU A 143 -3.10 3.81 2.28
C LEU A 143 -3.89 2.56 1.87
N ARG A 144 -3.22 1.44 1.52
CA ARG A 144 -3.88 0.15 1.25
C ARG A 144 -4.17 -0.64 2.52
N ASP A 145 -3.40 -0.40 3.59
CA ASP A 145 -3.54 -1.11 4.86
C ASP A 145 -4.39 -0.30 5.83
N GLN A 146 -5.70 -0.41 5.62
CA GLN A 146 -6.70 0.34 6.39
C GLN A 146 -7.40 -0.57 7.41
N CYS A 147 -7.77 0.01 8.53
CA CYS A 147 -8.63 -0.62 9.52
C CYS A 147 -9.91 0.21 9.72
N LEU A 148 -10.93 -0.43 10.30
CA LEU A 148 -12.24 0.16 10.50
C LEU A 148 -12.54 0.27 11.99
N ILE A 149 -13.06 1.40 12.43
CA ILE A 149 -13.58 1.57 13.78
C ILE A 149 -15.01 2.07 13.73
N SER A 150 -15.86 1.60 14.64
CA SER A 150 -17.26 2.02 14.68
C SER A 150 -17.38 3.50 15.07
N PHE A 151 -18.37 4.20 14.51
CA PHE A 151 -18.74 5.56 14.92
C PHE A 151 -18.97 5.69 16.43
N ASN A 152 -19.32 4.62 17.14
CA ASN A 152 -19.46 4.66 18.61
C ASN A 152 -18.18 5.10 19.34
N TYR A 153 -17.02 5.05 18.68
CA TYR A 153 -15.74 5.51 19.21
C TYR A 153 -15.35 6.92 18.73
N TYR A 154 -16.24 7.64 18.04
CA TYR A 154 -15.96 8.97 17.50
C TYR A 154 -15.41 9.93 18.56
N ASP A 155 -16.09 10.02 19.71
CA ASP A 155 -15.66 10.94 20.77
C ASP A 155 -14.33 10.52 21.40
N ASN A 156 -14.04 9.20 21.49
CA ASN A 156 -12.73 8.72 21.91
C ASN A 156 -11.62 9.12 20.93
N LEU A 157 -11.88 9.02 19.62
CA LEU A 157 -10.93 9.46 18.60
C LEU A 157 -10.71 10.97 18.69
N LEU A 158 -11.78 11.75 18.84
CA LEU A 158 -11.69 13.21 18.96
C LEU A 158 -10.90 13.65 20.19
N MET A 159 -11.12 13.00 21.35
CA MET A 159 -10.35 13.25 22.56
C MET A 159 -8.86 12.91 22.41
N ASN A 160 -8.53 11.91 21.58
CA ASN A 160 -7.16 11.48 21.30
C ASN A 160 -6.58 12.12 20.03
N LYS A 161 -7.27 13.08 19.41
CA LYS A 161 -6.75 13.80 18.24
C LYS A 161 -5.50 14.56 18.66
N GLN A 162 -4.37 14.22 18.05
CA GLN A 162 -3.08 14.82 18.34
C GLN A 162 -2.85 16.02 17.41
N CYS A 163 -2.92 15.80 16.10
CA CYS A 163 -2.66 16.79 15.05
C CYS A 163 -3.75 16.77 13.99
N GLU A 164 -3.80 17.81 13.16
CA GLU A 164 -4.65 17.91 11.97
C GLU A 164 -3.78 18.27 10.76
N LEU A 165 -4.05 17.67 9.60
CA LEU A 165 -3.42 18.06 8.35
C LEU A 165 -3.91 19.44 7.91
N GLU A 166 -2.99 20.26 7.41
CA GLU A 166 -3.33 21.47 6.67
C GLU A 166 -4.28 21.17 5.50
N GLU A 167 -5.15 22.13 5.18
CA GLU A 167 -6.28 21.93 4.26
C GLU A 167 -5.84 21.34 2.91
N ILE A 168 -4.73 21.84 2.36
CA ILE A 168 -4.20 21.38 1.08
C ILE A 168 -3.69 19.93 1.12
N TYR A 169 -3.11 19.51 2.25
CA TYR A 169 -2.63 18.13 2.44
C TYR A 169 -3.79 17.18 2.72
N ARG A 170 -4.82 17.64 3.43
CA ARG A 170 -6.08 16.90 3.57
C ARG A 170 -6.74 16.67 2.21
N ALA A 171 -6.82 17.70 1.36
CA ALA A 171 -7.35 17.56 0.00
C ALA A 171 -6.51 16.56 -0.84
N LYS A 172 -5.18 16.62 -0.70
CA LYS A 172 -4.27 15.68 -1.36
C LYS A 172 -4.45 14.24 -0.88
N LEU A 173 -4.57 14.02 0.43
CA LEU A 173 -4.88 12.71 1.00
C LEU A 173 -6.22 12.20 0.47
N GLY A 174 -7.26 13.03 0.44
CA GLY A 174 -8.57 12.69 -0.11
C GLY A 174 -8.50 12.25 -1.56
N TYR A 175 -7.75 12.97 -2.40
CA TYR A 175 -7.47 12.58 -3.77
C TYR A 175 -6.78 11.21 -3.84
N MET A 176 -5.72 10.98 -3.07
CA MET A 176 -4.98 9.72 -3.09
C MET A 176 -5.85 8.53 -2.63
N VAL A 177 -6.63 8.69 -1.55
CA VAL A 177 -7.58 7.69 -1.07
C VAL A 177 -8.64 7.39 -2.13
N SER A 178 -9.16 8.43 -2.81
CA SER A 178 -10.13 8.24 -3.89
C SER A 178 -9.55 7.42 -5.05
N GLN A 179 -8.28 7.60 -5.39
CA GLN A 179 -7.63 6.83 -6.48
C GLN A 179 -7.57 5.34 -6.16
N LEU A 180 -7.45 4.96 -4.89
CA LEU A 180 -7.42 3.55 -4.48
C LEU A 180 -8.76 2.84 -4.66
N PHE A 181 -9.88 3.56 -4.45
CA PHE A 181 -11.23 3.00 -4.50
C PHE A 181 -12.02 3.35 -5.75
N SER A 182 -11.56 4.31 -6.55
CA SER A 182 -12.14 4.69 -7.84
C SER A 182 -11.82 3.63 -8.88
N ARG A 183 -12.41 2.44 -8.73
CA ARG A 183 -12.54 1.50 -9.84
C ARG A 183 -13.68 1.98 -10.72
N ILE A 184 -13.37 2.39 -11.94
CA ILE A 184 -14.38 2.52 -12.98
C ILE A 184 -14.95 1.12 -13.18
N GLY A 185 -16.25 0.94 -12.92
CA GLY A 185 -16.93 -0.32 -13.19
C GLY A 185 -16.91 -0.59 -14.69
N THR A 186 -15.94 -1.37 -15.15
CA THR A 186 -15.94 -1.91 -16.51
C THR A 186 -16.86 -3.13 -16.54
N LYS A 187 -17.50 -3.39 -17.68
CA LYS A 187 -18.17 -4.68 -17.86
C LYS A 187 -17.12 -5.78 -17.72
N ASP A 188 -17.34 -6.70 -16.79
CA ASP A 188 -16.55 -7.92 -16.73
C ASP A 188 -16.78 -8.72 -18.02
N TRP A 189 -15.75 -9.44 -18.45
CA TRP A 189 -15.91 -10.41 -19.53
C TRP A 189 -16.82 -11.54 -19.06
N ASP A 190 -17.62 -12.07 -19.99
CA ASP A 190 -18.26 -13.36 -19.76
C ASP A 190 -17.18 -14.42 -19.47
N LYS A 191 -17.41 -15.27 -18.47
CA LYS A 191 -16.38 -16.23 -18.01
C LYS A 191 -16.01 -17.23 -19.10
N ASP A 192 -16.97 -17.66 -19.91
CA ASP A 192 -16.73 -18.67 -20.93
C ASP A 192 -16.01 -18.04 -22.14
N GLU A 193 -16.40 -16.82 -22.51
CA GLU A 193 -15.70 -16.05 -23.55
C GLU A 193 -14.25 -15.74 -23.16
N LEU A 194 -14.03 -15.28 -21.91
CA LEU A 194 -12.69 -15.01 -21.39
C LEU A 194 -11.83 -16.28 -21.35
N ASN A 195 -12.35 -17.38 -20.84
CA ASN A 195 -11.61 -18.64 -20.77
C ASN A 195 -11.26 -19.17 -22.17
N SER A 196 -12.16 -19.05 -23.14
CA SER A 196 -11.90 -19.42 -24.53
C SER A 196 -10.79 -18.56 -25.14
N MET A 197 -10.86 -17.24 -24.96
CA MET A 197 -9.85 -16.30 -25.44
C MET A 197 -8.48 -16.56 -24.81
N LEU A 198 -8.43 -16.71 -23.48
CA LEU A 198 -7.19 -17.03 -22.75
C LEU A 198 -6.59 -18.35 -23.23
N THR A 199 -7.41 -19.39 -23.36
CA THR A 199 -6.96 -20.71 -23.84
C THR A 199 -6.40 -20.62 -25.25
N SER A 200 -7.06 -19.87 -26.14
CA SER A 200 -6.58 -19.65 -27.51
C SER A 200 -5.23 -18.91 -27.53
N MET A 201 -5.11 -17.80 -26.79
CA MET A 201 -3.88 -17.01 -26.73
C MET A 201 -2.70 -17.80 -26.15
N ILE A 202 -2.95 -18.63 -25.14
CA ILE A 202 -1.92 -19.49 -24.54
C ILE A 202 -1.51 -20.57 -25.55
N ASN A 203 -2.46 -21.27 -26.17
CA ASN A 203 -2.15 -22.36 -27.10
C ASN A 203 -1.49 -21.89 -28.41
N GLU A 204 -1.73 -20.65 -28.84
CA GLU A 204 -1.07 -20.07 -30.03
C GLU A 204 0.44 -19.92 -29.82
N LYS A 205 0.89 -19.64 -28.60
CA LYS A 205 2.29 -19.31 -28.30
C LYS A 205 2.97 -20.30 -27.37
N SER A 206 2.29 -21.36 -26.96
CA SER A 206 2.81 -22.26 -25.94
C SER A 206 2.31 -23.69 -26.13
N ILE A 207 3.15 -24.64 -25.75
CA ILE A 207 2.78 -26.04 -25.61
C ILE A 207 2.51 -26.30 -24.13
N ILE A 208 1.27 -26.64 -23.79
CA ILE A 208 0.92 -27.03 -22.42
C ILE A 208 1.30 -28.50 -22.23
N LEU A 209 2.15 -28.78 -21.24
CA LEU A 209 2.63 -30.13 -20.93
C LEU A 209 2.48 -30.42 -19.42
N PRO A 210 2.15 -31.66 -19.03
CA PRO A 210 2.27 -32.12 -17.65
C PRO A 210 3.71 -31.99 -17.13
N LYS A 211 3.86 -31.80 -15.82
CA LYS A 211 5.15 -31.56 -15.16
C LYS A 211 6.16 -32.67 -15.43
N GLU A 212 5.69 -33.91 -15.52
CA GLU A 212 6.48 -35.10 -15.80
C GLU A 212 7.11 -35.03 -17.20
N LYS A 213 6.33 -34.58 -18.20
CA LYS A 213 6.80 -34.41 -19.58
C LYS A 213 7.77 -33.23 -19.74
N ILE A 214 7.60 -32.15 -18.98
CA ILE A 214 8.54 -31.01 -19.00
C ILE A 214 9.96 -31.47 -18.65
N LYS A 215 10.11 -32.36 -17.66
CA LYS A 215 11.42 -32.89 -17.28
C LYS A 215 12.06 -33.69 -18.42
N LEU A 216 11.29 -34.57 -19.05
CA LEU A 216 11.76 -35.39 -20.17
C LEU A 216 12.14 -34.55 -21.39
N VAL A 217 11.40 -33.47 -21.68
CA VAL A 217 11.72 -32.54 -22.77
C VAL A 217 13.02 -31.79 -22.49
N LYS A 218 13.25 -31.34 -21.25
CA LYS A 218 14.53 -30.71 -20.86
C LYS A 218 15.70 -31.67 -21.01
N ASP A 219 15.54 -32.91 -20.57
CA ASP A 219 16.59 -33.92 -20.65
C ASP A 219 16.94 -34.29 -22.11
N ARG A 220 16.02 -34.07 -23.06
CA ARG A 220 16.17 -34.37 -24.49
C ARG A 220 16.25 -33.15 -25.40
N GLU A 221 16.43 -31.95 -24.86
CA GLU A 221 16.33 -30.68 -25.60
C GLU A 221 17.27 -30.63 -26.83
N SER A 222 18.53 -31.02 -26.64
CA SER A 222 19.55 -31.01 -27.70
C SER A 222 19.26 -32.04 -28.81
N ASP A 223 18.76 -33.23 -28.44
CA ASP A 223 18.34 -34.26 -29.41
C ASP A 223 17.11 -33.81 -30.21
N LEU A 224 16.08 -33.30 -29.52
CA LEU A 224 14.85 -32.84 -30.17
C LEU A 224 15.11 -31.66 -31.11
N SER A 225 15.92 -30.69 -30.70
CA SER A 225 16.22 -29.50 -31.51
C SER A 225 17.07 -29.81 -32.74
N SER A 226 17.98 -30.78 -32.64
CA SER A 226 18.79 -31.21 -33.79
C SER A 226 18.01 -32.07 -34.79
N ARG A 227 17.06 -32.87 -34.29
CA ARG A 227 16.30 -33.85 -35.08
C ARG A 227 15.07 -33.27 -35.74
N TYR A 228 14.47 -32.22 -35.15
CA TYR A 228 13.31 -31.52 -35.68
C TYR A 228 13.60 -30.02 -35.80
N PRO A 229 14.33 -29.59 -36.84
CA PRO A 229 14.66 -28.19 -37.05
C PRO A 229 13.45 -27.35 -37.48
N ASP A 230 12.39 -27.99 -37.99
CA ASP A 230 11.10 -27.34 -38.25
C ASP A 230 10.25 -27.26 -36.97
N VAL A 231 9.67 -26.08 -36.73
CA VAL A 231 8.94 -25.75 -35.51
C VAL A 231 7.67 -26.59 -35.36
N GLU A 232 6.94 -26.83 -36.45
CA GLU A 232 5.71 -27.66 -36.39
C GLU A 232 6.03 -29.10 -36.02
N GLN A 233 7.10 -29.66 -36.61
CA GLN A 233 7.58 -31.01 -36.30
C GLN A 233 8.13 -31.11 -34.87
N LEU A 234 8.84 -30.08 -34.40
CA LEU A 234 9.33 -30.02 -33.03
C LEU A 234 8.19 -29.99 -32.01
N ILE A 235 7.14 -29.21 -32.26
CA ILE A 235 5.93 -29.16 -31.42
C ILE A 235 5.26 -30.55 -31.33
N LEU A 236 5.12 -31.24 -32.45
CA LEU A 236 4.55 -32.59 -32.50
C LEU A 236 5.42 -33.60 -31.73
N ALA A 237 6.73 -33.54 -31.92
CA ALA A 237 7.68 -34.41 -31.22
C ALA A 237 7.65 -34.19 -29.70
N ILE A 238 7.63 -32.93 -29.25
CA ILE A 238 7.53 -32.55 -27.84
C ILE A 238 6.25 -33.10 -27.19
N LYS A 239 5.11 -33.04 -27.88
CA LYS A 239 3.83 -33.58 -27.37
C LYS A 239 3.85 -35.11 -27.19
N GLN A 240 4.62 -35.82 -28.01
CA GLN A 240 4.74 -37.27 -28.02
C GLN A 240 5.83 -37.82 -27.10
N VAL A 241 6.60 -36.97 -26.43
CA VAL A 241 7.61 -37.41 -25.45
C VAL A 241 6.95 -38.22 -24.34
N ASN A 242 7.45 -39.44 -24.15
CA ASN A 242 7.11 -40.40 -23.08
C ASN A 242 8.37 -40.76 -22.30
#